data_AF-A0AAD0X1M0-F1
#
_entry.id   AF-A0AAD0X1M0-F1
#
_cell.length_a   1.000
_cell.length_b   1.000
_cell.length_c   1.000
_cell.angle_alpha   90.00
_cell.angle_beta   90.00
_cell.angle_gamma   90.00
#
_symmetry.space_group_name_H-M   'P 1'
#
loop_
_entity.id
_entity.type
_entity.pdbx_description
1 polymer ?
#
loop_
_entity_poly.entity_id
_entity_poly.type
_entity_poly.pdbx_seq_one_letter_code
_entity_poly.pdbx_strand_id
1 'polypeptide(L)'
;MSQRGFTLIELLVTLVVLAVLIGLAAPNFSQLLRESQAAAELDAFSGMLNYARREAVQGAQTIRLKGPLATDGSWQLLRERDSLELRRFPPLNALAVTPTGLQNILFDSQGRLVSAAKMALTLTAKDTSLGCATFNRSVSIELSGSISLKRGSCK
;
A
#
# COMPACT_ATOMS: atom_id res chain seq x y z
N MET A 1 12.83 0.29 65.06
CA MET A 1 12.22 0.44 63.73
C MET A 1 12.16 -0.95 63.11
N SER A 2 10.99 -1.60 63.07
CA SER A 2 10.88 -2.95 62.48
C SER A 2 10.79 -2.86 60.96
N GLN A 3 11.83 -3.32 60.27
CA GLN A 3 11.76 -3.60 58.84
C GLN A 3 10.82 -4.79 58.61
N ARG A 4 9.68 -4.55 57.96
CA ARG A 4 8.80 -5.60 57.47
C ARG A 4 9.37 -6.11 56.14
N GLY A 5 9.91 -7.33 56.15
CA GLY A 5 10.35 -8.02 54.93
C GLY A 5 9.16 -8.64 54.19
N PHE A 6 9.25 -8.73 52.87
CA PHE A 6 8.28 -9.46 52.05
C PHE A 6 8.30 -10.94 52.40
N THR A 7 7.13 -11.56 52.48
CA THR A 7 7.03 -13.01 52.64
C THR A 7 7.29 -13.71 51.30
N LEU A 8 7.79 -14.95 51.33
CA LEU A 8 8.05 -15.73 50.12
C LEU A 8 6.77 -15.93 49.29
N ILE A 9 5.64 -16.13 49.96
CA ILE A 9 4.34 -16.29 49.31
C ILE A 9 3.89 -15.02 48.57
N GLU A 10 4.15 -13.84 49.13
CA GLU A 10 3.80 -12.56 48.51
C GLU A 10 4.63 -12.30 47.24
N LEU A 11 5.93 -12.66 47.27
CA LEU A 11 6.77 -12.60 46.07
C LEU A 11 6.26 -13.56 44.97
N LEU A 12 5.84 -14.76 45.33
CA LEU A 12 5.29 -15.71 44.35
C LEU A 12 3.97 -15.22 43.75
N VAL A 13 3.05 -14.71 44.58
CA VAL A 13 1.76 -14.20 44.11
C VAL A 13 1.97 -12.98 43.20
N THR A 14 2.87 -12.06 43.56
CA THR A 14 3.19 -10.89 42.73
C THR A 14 3.79 -11.28 41.38
N LEU A 15 4.68 -12.26 41.32
CA LEU A 15 5.22 -12.78 40.05
C LEU A 15 4.15 -13.45 39.19
N VAL A 16 3.24 -14.21 39.79
CA VAL A 16 2.12 -14.84 39.07
C VAL A 16 1.19 -13.78 38.49
N VAL A 17 0.80 -12.78 39.28
CA VAL A 17 -0.03 -11.67 38.80
C VAL A 17 0.69 -10.89 37.70
N LEU A 18 1.99 -10.60 37.86
CA LEU A 18 2.79 -9.92 36.85
C LEU A 18 2.83 -10.70 35.53
N ALA A 19 3.01 -12.02 35.58
CA ALA A 19 3.02 -12.88 34.40
C ALA A 19 1.67 -12.85 33.65
N VAL A 20 0.55 -12.90 34.37
CA VAL A 20 -0.79 -12.80 33.78
C VAL A 20 -1.00 -11.42 33.15
N LEU A 21 -0.59 -10.35 33.83
CA LEU A 21 -0.71 -8.98 33.32
C LEU A 21 0.12 -8.78 32.03
N ILE A 22 1.34 -9.30 31.97
CA ILE A 22 2.17 -9.26 30.75
C ILE A 22 1.47 -10.01 29.60
N GLY A 23 0.88 -11.18 29.88
CA GLY A 23 0.16 -11.98 28.89
C GLY A 23 -1.07 -11.28 28.30
N LEU A 24 -1.81 -10.53 29.12
CA LEU A 24 -2.99 -9.78 28.68
C LEU A 24 -2.63 -8.44 28.02
N ALA A 25 -1.47 -7.87 28.35
CA ALA A 25 -1.05 -6.57 27.88
C ALA A 25 -0.32 -6.60 26.53
N ALA A 26 0.00 -7.76 25.96
CA ALA A 26 0.65 -7.85 24.66
C ALA A 26 -0.38 -7.59 23.53
N PRO A 27 -0.42 -6.40 22.90
CA PRO A 27 -1.24 -6.22 21.71
C PRO A 27 -0.71 -7.11 20.58
N ASN A 28 -1.58 -7.42 19.62
CA ASN A 28 -1.17 -8.08 18.39
C ASN A 28 -0.34 -7.11 17.52
N PHE A 29 0.94 -6.93 17.85
CA PHE A 29 1.88 -6.07 17.10
C PHE A 29 1.94 -6.43 15.62
N SER A 30 1.71 -7.70 15.28
CA SER A 30 1.70 -8.15 13.88
C SER A 30 0.55 -7.51 13.08
N GLN A 31 -0.61 -7.29 13.69
CA GLN A 31 -1.74 -6.63 13.06
C GLN A 31 -1.44 -5.15 12.81
N LEU A 32 -0.92 -4.45 13.82
CA LEU A 32 -0.52 -3.04 13.69
C LEU A 32 0.50 -2.84 12.57
N LEU A 33 1.47 -3.75 12.45
CA LEU A 33 2.47 -3.69 11.40
C LEU A 33 1.85 -3.93 10.00
N ARG A 34 0.94 -4.90 9.86
CA ARG A 34 0.22 -5.14 8.60
C ARG A 34 -0.63 -3.94 8.18
N GLU A 35 -1.33 -3.33 9.13
CA GLU A 35 -2.14 -2.12 8.87
C GLU A 35 -1.27 -0.93 8.45
N SER A 36 -0.15 -0.71 9.14
CA SER A 36 0.84 0.32 8.78
C SER A 36 1.42 0.09 7.37
N GLN A 37 1.76 -1.16 7.04
CA GLN A 37 2.25 -1.53 5.71
C GLN A 37 1.20 -1.26 4.63
N ALA A 38 -0.05 -1.68 4.84
CA ALA A 38 -1.13 -1.46 3.89
C ALA A 38 -1.42 0.04 3.66
N ALA A 39 -1.36 0.85 4.72
CA ALA A 39 -1.48 2.31 4.61
C ALA A 39 -0.34 2.92 3.79
N ALA A 40 0.91 2.54 4.08
CA ALA A 40 2.08 3.02 3.34
C ALA A 40 2.03 2.62 1.85
N GLU A 41 1.55 1.41 1.55
CA GLU A 41 1.39 0.94 0.17
C GLU A 41 0.29 1.70 -0.60
N LEU A 42 -0.81 2.09 0.05
CA LEU A 42 -1.84 2.95 -0.55
C LEU A 42 -1.25 4.31 -0.95
N ASP A 43 -0.51 4.94 -0.04
CA ASP A 43 0.12 6.23 -0.28
C ASP A 43 1.19 6.11 -1.37
N ALA A 44 2.02 5.06 -1.32
CA ALA A 44 3.03 4.78 -2.33
C ALA A 44 2.41 4.56 -3.71
N PHE A 45 1.29 3.84 -3.80
CA PHE A 45 0.59 3.63 -5.07
C PHE A 45 0.07 4.94 -5.66
N SER A 46 -0.58 5.78 -4.86
CA SER A 46 -1.02 7.11 -5.29
C SER A 46 0.16 8.00 -5.69
N GLY A 47 1.26 7.94 -4.95
CA GLY A 47 2.50 8.66 -5.20
C GLY A 47 3.14 8.23 -6.52
N MET A 48 3.13 6.93 -6.82
CA MET A 48 3.63 6.36 -8.08
C MET A 48 2.84 6.84 -9.30
N LEU A 49 1.50 6.85 -9.24
CA LEU A 49 0.66 7.37 -10.34
C LEU A 49 0.93 8.87 -10.57
N ASN A 50 0.96 9.66 -9.50
CA ASN A 50 1.25 11.08 -9.58
C ASN A 50 2.68 11.36 -10.07
N TYR A 51 3.64 10.53 -9.67
CA TYR A 51 5.01 10.61 -10.15
C TYR A 51 5.08 10.36 -11.66
N ALA A 52 4.45 9.28 -12.15
CA ALA A 52 4.40 8.97 -13.59
C ALA A 52 3.81 10.12 -14.41
N ARG A 53 2.70 10.70 -13.94
CA ARG A 53 2.08 11.85 -14.61
C ARG A 53 2.99 13.08 -14.61
N ARG A 54 3.63 13.40 -13.47
CA ARG A 54 4.56 14.53 -13.39
C ARG A 54 5.77 14.34 -14.29
N GLU A 55 6.34 13.14 -14.34
CA GLU A 55 7.46 12.81 -15.21
C GLU A 55 7.10 12.99 -16.70
N ALA A 56 5.86 12.66 -17.08
CA ALA A 56 5.38 12.87 -18.44
C ALA A 56 5.32 14.37 -18.82
N VAL A 57 4.79 15.19 -17.91
CA VAL A 57 4.68 16.65 -18.11
C VAL A 57 6.05 17.32 -18.08
N GLN A 58 6.86 17.05 -17.04
CA GLN A 58 8.17 17.67 -16.86
C GLN A 58 9.16 17.25 -17.93
N GLY A 59 9.11 15.98 -18.36
CA GLY A 59 9.95 15.45 -19.44
C GLY A 59 9.41 15.72 -20.85
N ALA A 60 8.24 16.37 -20.98
CA ALA A 60 7.55 16.61 -22.25
C ALA A 60 7.47 15.34 -23.14
N GLN A 61 7.22 14.18 -22.52
CA GLN A 61 7.32 12.87 -23.15
C GLN A 61 6.22 11.93 -22.66
N THR A 62 5.89 10.93 -23.48
CA THR A 62 4.94 9.89 -23.06
C THR A 62 5.62 8.91 -22.10
N ILE A 63 5.03 8.74 -20.92
CA ILE A 63 5.48 7.81 -19.88
C ILE A 63 4.49 6.67 -19.77
N ARG A 64 5.01 5.45 -19.69
CA ARG A 64 4.25 4.24 -19.45
C ARG A 64 4.61 3.70 -18.08
N LEU A 65 3.62 3.66 -17.19
CA LEU A 65 3.70 2.90 -15.96
C LEU A 65 3.20 1.49 -16.22
N LYS A 66 4.09 0.50 -16.09
CA LYS A 66 3.80 -0.91 -16.19
C LYS A 66 3.47 -1.47 -14.82
N GLY A 67 2.30 -2.11 -14.74
CA GLY A 67 1.91 -2.97 -13.62
C GLY A 67 2.89 -4.11 -13.36
N PRO A 68 2.72 -4.82 -12.25
CA PRO A 68 3.66 -5.81 -11.78
C PRO A 68 3.54 -7.09 -12.61
N LEU A 69 4.27 -7.14 -13.72
CA LEU A 69 4.48 -8.36 -14.52
C LEU A 69 5.94 -8.77 -14.59
N ALA A 70 6.82 -7.95 -14.02
CA ALA A 70 8.15 -8.39 -13.71
C ALA A 70 8.05 -9.59 -12.75
N THR A 71 8.98 -10.54 -12.87
CA THR A 71 9.03 -11.76 -12.04
C THR A 71 9.10 -11.46 -10.54
N ASP A 72 9.59 -10.28 -10.17
CA ASP A 72 9.67 -9.75 -8.80
C ASP A 72 8.42 -8.98 -8.35
N GLY A 73 7.40 -8.84 -9.22
CA GLY A 73 6.19 -8.07 -8.95
C GLY A 73 6.43 -6.55 -8.85
N SER A 74 7.57 -6.05 -9.32
CA SER A 74 7.87 -4.61 -9.30
C SER A 74 7.07 -3.83 -10.34
N TRP A 75 6.84 -2.55 -10.04
CA TRP A 75 6.26 -1.61 -10.99
C TRP A 75 7.39 -0.85 -11.69
N GLN A 76 7.26 -0.68 -13.00
CA GLN A 76 8.28 -0.03 -13.80
C GLN A 76 7.71 1.20 -14.48
N LEU A 77 8.47 2.29 -14.44
CA LEU A 77 8.17 3.52 -15.14
C LEU A 77 9.13 3.64 -16.32
N LEU A 78 8.57 3.59 -17.52
CA LEU A 78 9.32 3.60 -18.75
C LEU A 78 8.96 4.81 -19.60
N ARG A 79 9.93 5.33 -20.32
CA ARG A 79 9.66 6.23 -21.45
C ARG A 79 9.12 5.41 -22.62
N GLU A 80 8.02 5.86 -23.23
CA GLU A 80 7.35 5.04 -24.24
C GLU A 80 8.14 4.94 -25.56
N ARG A 81 8.85 6.01 -25.94
CA ARG A 81 9.58 6.10 -27.23
C ARG A 81 10.66 5.01 -27.39
N ASP A 82 11.47 4.79 -26.36
CA ASP A 82 12.66 3.94 -26.38
C ASP A 82 12.57 2.78 -25.37
N SER A 83 11.46 2.69 -24.62
CA SER A 83 11.29 1.75 -23.51
C SER A 83 12.40 1.84 -22.45
N LEU A 84 13.05 3.00 -22.30
CA LEU A 84 14.02 3.23 -21.23
C LEU A 84 13.31 3.21 -19.88
N GLU A 85 13.77 2.35 -18.97
CA GLU A 85 13.31 2.36 -17.58
C GLU A 85 13.90 3.57 -16.86
N LEU A 86 13.03 4.52 -16.50
CA LEU A 86 13.42 5.72 -15.77
C LEU A 86 13.43 5.45 -14.26
N ARG A 87 12.51 4.61 -13.78
CA ARG A 87 12.39 4.29 -12.36
C ARG A 87 11.69 2.95 -12.12
N ARG A 88 12.08 2.30 -11.03
CA ARG A 88 11.43 1.10 -10.48
C ARG A 88 10.81 1.39 -9.12
N PHE A 89 9.63 0.80 -8.87
CA PHE A 89 8.96 0.82 -7.57
C PHE A 89 8.76 -0.61 -7.05
N PRO A 90 8.82 -0.82 -5.73
CA PRO A 90 8.65 -2.14 -5.14
C PRO A 90 7.24 -2.73 -5.38
N PRO A 91 7.09 -4.07 -5.26
CA PRO A 91 5.79 -4.72 -5.28
C PRO A 91 4.89 -4.22 -4.15
N LEU A 92 3.58 -4.25 -4.39
CA LEU A 92 2.58 -4.14 -3.32
C LEU A 92 2.42 -5.51 -2.68
N ASN A 93 2.78 -5.62 -1.40
CA ASN A 93 2.75 -6.87 -0.66
C ASN A 93 1.43 -7.03 0.09
N ALA A 94 0.92 -5.97 0.70
CA ALA A 94 -0.34 -5.95 1.42
C ALA A 94 -1.56 -5.78 0.50
N LEU A 95 -1.39 -5.17 -0.68
CA LEU A 95 -2.48 -4.87 -1.61
C LEU A 95 -2.36 -5.59 -2.95
N ALA A 96 -3.49 -6.03 -3.50
CA ALA A 96 -3.63 -6.55 -4.85
C ALA A 96 -4.37 -5.54 -5.74
N VAL A 97 -3.91 -5.39 -6.99
CA VAL A 97 -4.53 -4.51 -7.99
C VAL A 97 -5.35 -5.36 -8.96
N THR A 98 -6.59 -4.96 -9.18
CA THR A 98 -7.50 -5.58 -10.17
C THR A 98 -7.94 -4.53 -11.20
N PRO A 99 -8.05 -4.88 -12.50
CA PRO A 99 -7.88 -6.21 -13.10
C PRO A 99 -6.44 -6.72 -13.08
N THR A 100 -6.26 -8.03 -12.88
CA THR A 100 -4.96 -8.71 -12.98
C THR A 100 -4.56 -8.83 -14.46
N GLY A 101 -3.37 -8.36 -14.81
CA GLY A 101 -2.88 -8.31 -16.20
C GLY A 101 -2.27 -6.94 -16.52
N LEU A 102 -1.60 -6.82 -17.67
CA LEU A 102 -0.88 -5.61 -18.13
C LEU A 102 -1.79 -4.37 -18.16
N GLN A 103 -1.92 -3.67 -17.04
CA GLN A 103 -2.44 -2.31 -16.98
C GLN A 103 -1.27 -1.38 -17.29
N ASN A 104 -1.01 -1.17 -18.58
CA ASN A 104 -0.13 -0.10 -19.00
C ASN A 104 -0.88 1.21 -18.80
N ILE A 105 -0.43 2.03 -17.87
CA ILE A 105 -0.98 3.35 -17.65
C ILE A 105 -0.08 4.33 -18.40
N LEU A 106 -0.57 4.86 -19.51
CA LEU A 106 0.18 5.79 -20.35
C LEU A 106 -0.28 7.23 -20.08
N PHE A 107 0.68 8.10 -19.76
CA PHE A 107 0.48 9.54 -19.70
C PHE A 107 1.23 10.23 -20.82
N ASP A 108 0.59 11.15 -21.54
CA ASP A 108 1.25 11.99 -22.55
C ASP A 108 2.00 13.18 -21.93
N SER A 109 2.64 13.98 -22.78
CA SER A 109 3.38 15.19 -22.37
C SER A 109 2.51 16.29 -21.74
N GLN A 110 1.18 16.19 -21.84
CA GLN A 110 0.23 17.09 -21.18
C GLN A 110 -0.30 16.50 -19.86
N GLY A 111 0.16 15.30 -19.49
CA GLY A 111 -0.29 14.58 -18.31
C GLY A 111 -1.69 14.01 -18.47
N ARG A 112 -2.19 13.86 -19.69
CA ARG A 112 -3.48 13.21 -19.99
C ARG A 112 -3.29 11.71 -20.15
N LEU A 113 -4.35 10.95 -19.92
CA LEU A 113 -4.32 9.50 -20.08
C LEU A 113 -4.41 9.15 -21.57
N VAL A 114 -3.44 8.40 -22.08
CA VAL A 114 -3.45 7.86 -23.45
C VAL A 114 -4.22 6.54 -23.43
N SER A 115 -5.54 6.65 -23.48
CA SER A 115 -6.48 5.52 -23.46
C SER A 115 -7.75 5.86 -24.25
N ALA A 116 -8.45 4.84 -24.74
CA ALA A 116 -9.74 5.01 -25.41
C ALA A 116 -10.87 5.41 -24.43
N ALA A 117 -10.70 5.13 -23.14
CA ALA A 117 -11.67 5.43 -22.10
C ALA A 117 -11.00 5.72 -20.75
N LYS A 118 -11.77 6.31 -19.82
CA LYS A 118 -11.38 6.40 -18.42
C LYS A 118 -11.02 5.00 -17.89
N MET A 119 -10.02 4.93 -17.05
CA MET A 119 -9.53 3.67 -16.51
C MET A 119 -9.95 3.55 -15.05
N ALA A 120 -10.39 2.35 -14.67
CA ALA A 120 -10.79 2.02 -13.30
C ALA A 120 -9.99 0.81 -12.83
N LEU A 121 -9.43 0.93 -11.63
CA LEU A 121 -8.64 -0.10 -10.95
C LEU A 121 -9.21 -0.25 -9.53
N THR A 122 -9.12 -1.44 -8.96
CA THR A 122 -9.44 -1.65 -7.54
C THR A 122 -8.22 -2.19 -6.81
N LEU A 123 -7.86 -1.51 -5.73
CA LEU A 123 -6.90 -2.00 -4.74
C LEU A 123 -7.69 -2.77 -3.68
N THR A 124 -7.28 -4.01 -3.45
CA THR A 124 -7.89 -4.90 -2.46
C THR A 124 -6.84 -5.40 -1.49
N ALA A 125 -7.12 -5.38 -0.18
CA ALA A 125 -6.21 -5.97 0.79
C ALA A 125 -6.09 -7.49 0.54
N LYS A 126 -4.87 -8.01 0.54
CA LYS A 126 -4.62 -9.46 0.37
C LYS A 126 -4.96 -10.27 1.63
N ASP A 127 -4.78 -9.66 2.80
CA ASP A 127 -5.07 -10.26 4.10
C ASP A 127 -6.47 -9.85 4.54
N THR A 128 -7.33 -10.83 4.83
CA THR A 128 -8.71 -10.61 5.28
C THR A 128 -8.80 -10.06 6.70
N SER A 129 -7.71 -10.14 7.48
CA SER A 129 -7.63 -9.50 8.80
C SER A 129 -7.49 -7.98 8.71
N LEU A 130 -7.08 -7.46 7.54
CA LEU A 130 -7.11 -6.04 7.26
C LEU A 130 -8.56 -5.62 6.97
N GLY A 131 -9.06 -4.64 7.72
CA GLY A 131 -10.41 -4.12 7.54
C GLY A 131 -10.64 -3.66 6.09
N CYS A 132 -11.48 -4.39 5.35
CA CYS A 132 -11.73 -4.12 3.95
C CYS A 132 -12.20 -2.67 3.70
N ALA A 133 -13.11 -2.15 4.52
CA ALA A 133 -13.59 -0.76 4.40
C ALA A 133 -12.48 0.27 4.61
N THR A 134 -11.43 -0.10 5.35
CA THR A 134 -10.28 0.74 5.66
C THR A 134 -9.27 0.74 4.52
N PHE A 135 -9.02 -0.37 3.84
CA PHE A 135 -7.90 -0.48 2.89
C PHE A 135 -8.30 -0.66 1.43
N ASN A 136 -9.48 -1.18 1.13
CA ASN A 136 -9.90 -1.28 -0.26
C ASN A 136 -10.09 0.12 -0.87
N ARG A 137 -9.58 0.32 -2.09
CA ARG A 137 -9.74 1.57 -2.82
C ARG A 137 -10.21 1.32 -4.24
N SER A 138 -11.18 2.11 -4.69
CA SER A 138 -11.48 2.27 -6.10
C SER A 138 -10.66 3.44 -6.63
N VAL A 139 -9.84 3.19 -7.65
CA VAL A 139 -8.97 4.17 -8.29
C VAL A 139 -9.54 4.45 -9.67
N SER A 140 -9.86 5.72 -9.95
CA SER A 140 -10.30 6.15 -11.26
C SER A 140 -9.29 7.13 -11.85
N ILE A 141 -8.92 6.92 -13.10
CA ILE A 141 -8.08 7.83 -13.87
C ILE A 141 -8.90 8.33 -15.06
N GLU A 142 -9.21 9.63 -15.05
CA GLU A 142 -9.95 10.28 -16.13
C GLU A 142 -9.05 10.52 -17.35
N LEU A 143 -9.65 10.79 -18.51
CA LEU A 143 -8.91 11.11 -19.74
C LEU A 143 -8.06 12.39 -19.62
N SER A 144 -8.41 13.29 -18.71
CA SER A 144 -7.60 14.47 -18.36
C SER A 144 -6.34 14.13 -17.53
N GLY A 145 -6.19 12.86 -17.12
CA GLY A 145 -5.16 12.40 -16.21
C GLY A 145 -5.42 12.75 -14.74
N SER A 146 -6.62 13.22 -14.40
CA SER A 146 -7.05 13.34 -13.01
C SER A 146 -7.12 11.96 -12.37
N ILE A 147 -6.45 11.79 -11.23
CA ILE A 147 -6.38 10.54 -10.47
C ILE A 147 -7.21 10.71 -9.20
N SER A 148 -8.21 9.87 -9.00
CA SER A 148 -9.05 9.88 -7.80
C SER A 148 -9.03 8.52 -7.11
N LEU A 149 -8.88 8.53 -5.78
CA LEU A 149 -8.94 7.35 -4.93
C LEU A 149 -10.15 7.48 -4.02
N LYS A 150 -11.09 6.55 -4.11
CA LYS A 150 -12.27 6.47 -3.24
C LYS A 150 -12.24 5.16 -2.46
N ARG A 151 -13.01 5.06 -1.38
CA ARG A 151 -13.20 3.79 -0.67
C ARG A 151 -13.72 2.73 -1.65
N GLY A 152 -13.11 1.56 -1.62
CA GLY A 152 -13.51 0.40 -2.42
C GLY A 152 -14.67 -0.33 -1.77
N SER A 153 -15.36 -1.16 -2.54
CA SER A 153 -16.37 -2.07 -2.01
C SER A 153 -15.72 -3.24 -1.26
N CYS A 154 -16.48 -3.76 -0.30
CA CYS A 154 -16.24 -5.04 0.33
C CYS A 154 -17.22 -6.03 -0.28
N LYS A 155 -16.68 -7.14 -0.80
CA LYS A 155 -17.45 -8.28 -1.27
C LYS A 155 -17.21 -9.44 -0.31
#